data_AF-A0AAN6VJY0-F1
#
_entry.id   AF-A0AAN6VJY0-F1
#
_cell.length_a   1.000
_cell.length_b   1.000
_cell.length_c   1.000
_cell.angle_alpha   90.00
_cell.angle_beta   90.00
_cell.angle_gamma   90.00
#
_symmetry.space_group_name_H-M   'P 1'
#
loop_
_entity.id
_entity.type
_entity.pdbx_description
1 polymer ?
#
loop_
_entity_poly.entity_id
_entity_poly.type
_entity_poly.pdbx_seq_one_letter_code
_entity_poly.pdbx_strand_id
1 'polypeptide(L)'
;MAASCNDELATARDLMAKWHLAAACLSRITSGRLELALVCDLDPHHTQAPEFASLVTAPLRLTPQLRDCQIRLCKIPDPRLQQTARDGVLQACRIAPPPYDSPKPLTGTLWATLTSLPRELRLRILEYTDLIVPNREVTWSRQDQCYVTSVRDLFNDKDLRPFFRCWDISETWDFVGCFCRRRHASFSLRCKCWAPPGPRLFLICRTLCRDAQLTFFSGNRFIVHDYKDHPCWAVPFLGEDPQEGFEGSDGSQGPGQSEEGPERPEQPDGSEGPAPRNAYPSDRFAASQFLREVAPVHCLAHLRFLELVFPPYLAQTWPRGEHRVMQDWHVTVDWLQDKINAPGLTIRLVAAEVSCDSPIVYRNIIPRSDGDTIGKAHMKLALSLKPLADNGLASFYAHLPYPWEFTVGPQTRIARSSRVRELKREIKERVERYVLGNRYEGLYANGREEPHLSFWHWSYYGMQ
;
A
#
# COMPACT_ATOMS: atom_id res chain seq x y z
N MET A 1 -5.20 -28.84 23.31
CA MET A 1 -5.16 -28.33 21.92
C MET A 1 -5.35 -29.42 20.86
N ALA A 2 -4.60 -30.53 20.86
CA ALA A 2 -4.72 -31.56 19.83
C ALA A 2 -6.12 -32.21 19.68
N ALA A 3 -6.88 -32.38 20.78
CA ALA A 3 -8.24 -32.91 20.72
C ALA A 3 -9.23 -31.97 20.00
N SER A 4 -9.10 -30.64 20.20
CA SER A 4 -9.93 -29.62 19.52
C SER A 4 -9.74 -29.63 18.00
N CYS A 5 -8.50 -29.90 17.56
CA CYS A 5 -8.16 -29.93 16.13
C CYS A 5 -8.83 -31.10 15.39
N ASN A 6 -9.07 -32.24 16.05
CA ASN A 6 -9.69 -33.40 15.42
C ASN A 6 -11.20 -33.22 15.18
N ASP A 7 -11.89 -32.57 16.11
CA ASP A 7 -13.33 -32.31 16.00
C ASP A 7 -13.66 -31.27 14.93
N GLU A 8 -12.83 -30.23 14.80
CA GLU A 8 -12.95 -29.22 13.74
C GLU A 8 -12.74 -29.84 12.35
N LEU A 9 -11.74 -30.73 12.22
CA LEU A 9 -11.45 -31.43 10.97
C LEU A 9 -12.58 -32.39 10.56
N ALA A 10 -13.17 -33.11 11.53
CA ALA A 10 -14.31 -33.98 11.29
C ALA A 10 -15.54 -33.16 10.83
N THR A 11 -15.79 -32.02 11.48
CA THR A 11 -16.86 -31.08 11.11
C THR A 11 -16.67 -30.53 9.70
N ALA A 12 -15.44 -30.13 9.35
CA ALA A 12 -15.12 -29.65 8.00
C ALA A 12 -15.37 -30.73 6.94
N ARG A 13 -15.01 -31.99 7.21
CA ARG A 13 -15.27 -33.12 6.28
C ARG A 13 -16.75 -33.40 6.08
N ASP A 14 -17.55 -33.35 7.15
CA ASP A 14 -19.00 -33.51 7.06
C ASP A 14 -19.65 -32.39 6.23
N LEU A 15 -19.21 -31.13 6.44
CA LEU A 15 -19.64 -30.00 5.62
C LEU A 15 -19.26 -30.17 4.15
N MET A 16 -18.07 -30.68 3.86
CA MET A 16 -17.66 -30.98 2.47
C MET A 16 -18.49 -32.09 1.84
N ALA A 17 -18.85 -33.13 2.58
CA ALA A 17 -19.74 -34.19 2.10
C ALA A 17 -21.14 -33.64 1.78
N LYS A 18 -21.70 -32.81 2.66
CA LYS A 18 -22.98 -32.12 2.43
C LYS A 18 -22.93 -31.20 1.21
N TRP A 19 -21.85 -30.46 1.03
CA TRP A 19 -21.63 -29.63 -0.15
C TRP A 19 -21.60 -30.46 -1.44
N HIS A 20 -20.92 -31.61 -1.43
CA HIS A 20 -20.88 -32.51 -2.58
C HIS A 20 -22.28 -33.01 -2.98
N LEU A 21 -23.09 -33.41 -2.00
CA LEU A 21 -24.48 -33.81 -2.22
C LEU A 21 -25.33 -32.64 -2.75
N ALA A 22 -25.16 -31.43 -2.20
CA ALA A 22 -25.85 -30.24 -2.67
C ALA A 22 -25.51 -29.93 -4.13
N ALA A 23 -24.23 -29.97 -4.51
CA ALA A 23 -23.79 -29.76 -5.89
C ALA A 23 -24.38 -30.81 -6.85
N ALA A 24 -24.48 -32.08 -6.42
CA ALA A 24 -25.16 -33.12 -7.19
C ALA A 24 -26.66 -32.83 -7.37
N CYS A 25 -27.34 -32.26 -6.37
CA CYS A 25 -28.73 -31.81 -6.52
C CYS A 25 -28.85 -30.64 -7.51
N LEU A 26 -27.91 -29.69 -7.48
CA LEU A 26 -27.87 -28.55 -8.41
C LEU A 26 -27.69 -28.97 -9.88
N SER A 27 -27.14 -30.18 -10.14
CA SER A 27 -27.03 -30.76 -11.49
C SER A 27 -28.37 -30.84 -12.26
N ARG A 28 -29.50 -30.84 -11.53
CA ARG A 28 -30.86 -30.94 -12.08
C ARG A 28 -31.39 -29.60 -12.60
N ILE A 29 -30.71 -28.48 -12.30
CA ILE A 29 -31.10 -27.15 -12.77
C ILE A 29 -30.73 -26.99 -14.24
N THR A 30 -31.54 -26.24 -14.99
CA THR A 30 -31.23 -25.93 -16.39
C THR A 30 -29.91 -25.15 -16.53
N SER A 31 -29.07 -25.58 -17.46
CA SER A 31 -27.81 -24.93 -17.81
C SER A 31 -27.98 -23.44 -18.11
N GLY A 32 -27.07 -22.62 -17.61
CA GLY A 32 -27.02 -21.16 -17.82
C GLY A 32 -28.03 -20.36 -17.00
N ARG A 33 -28.74 -20.97 -16.04
CA ARG A 33 -29.74 -20.27 -15.19
C ARG A 33 -29.24 -19.97 -13.78
N LEU A 34 -28.30 -20.77 -13.25
CA LEU A 34 -27.84 -20.65 -11.87
C LEU A 34 -26.69 -19.66 -11.76
N GLU A 35 -26.80 -18.73 -10.81
CA GLU A 35 -25.70 -17.90 -10.32
C GLU A 35 -25.29 -18.42 -8.94
N LEU A 36 -23.99 -18.63 -8.72
CA LEU A 36 -23.48 -19.21 -7.49
C LEU A 36 -22.37 -18.35 -6.87
N ALA A 37 -22.50 -18.07 -5.58
CA ALA A 37 -21.45 -17.47 -4.77
C ALA A 37 -21.01 -18.49 -3.72
N LEU A 38 -19.73 -18.88 -3.75
CA LEU A 38 -19.13 -19.86 -2.84
C LEU A 38 -18.10 -19.17 -1.95
N VAL A 39 -18.29 -19.25 -0.63
CA VAL A 39 -17.39 -18.69 0.38
C VAL A 39 -16.92 -19.79 1.31
N CYS A 40 -15.60 -19.98 1.40
CA CYS A 40 -14.95 -20.88 2.33
C CYS A 40 -13.63 -20.23 2.75
N ASP A 41 -13.62 -19.48 3.85
CA ASP A 41 -12.43 -18.73 4.27
C ASP A 41 -11.41 -19.63 4.96
N LEU A 42 -10.50 -20.20 4.17
CA LEU A 42 -9.38 -21.00 4.67
C LEU A 42 -8.28 -20.11 5.27
N ASP A 43 -7.57 -20.62 6.26
CA ASP A 43 -6.30 -20.05 6.71
C ASP A 43 -5.22 -20.32 5.64
N PRO A 44 -4.62 -19.29 5.02
CA PRO A 44 -3.64 -19.49 3.95
C PRO A 44 -2.29 -19.99 4.48
N HIS A 45 -2.05 -19.90 5.80
CA HIS A 45 -0.86 -20.45 6.45
C HIS A 45 -1.00 -21.94 6.76
N HIS A 46 -2.21 -22.50 6.68
CA HIS A 46 -2.42 -23.93 6.86
C HIS A 46 -1.76 -24.72 5.71
N THR A 47 -0.93 -25.70 6.06
CA THR A 47 -0.13 -26.47 5.10
C THR A 47 -0.98 -27.19 4.04
N GLN A 48 -2.18 -27.63 4.42
CA GLN A 48 -3.16 -28.30 3.53
C GLN A 48 -4.18 -27.35 2.88
N ALA A 49 -4.06 -26.03 3.04
CA ALA A 49 -5.03 -25.08 2.46
C ALA A 49 -5.25 -25.28 0.94
N PRO A 50 -4.22 -25.53 0.11
CA PRO A 50 -4.44 -25.78 -1.33
C PRO A 50 -5.23 -27.06 -1.63
N GLU A 51 -5.06 -28.10 -0.82
CA GLU A 51 -5.80 -29.36 -0.94
C GLU A 51 -7.27 -29.14 -0.56
N PHE A 52 -7.53 -28.48 0.57
CA PHE A 52 -8.89 -28.12 0.98
C PHE A 52 -9.59 -27.23 -0.04
N ALA A 53 -8.90 -26.23 -0.59
CA ALA A 53 -9.42 -25.41 -1.68
C ALA A 53 -9.84 -26.24 -2.89
N SER A 54 -9.05 -27.26 -3.24
CA SER A 54 -9.36 -28.17 -4.34
C SER A 54 -10.58 -29.04 -4.03
N LEU A 55 -10.69 -29.55 -2.80
CA LEU A 55 -11.86 -30.31 -2.34
C LEU A 55 -13.14 -29.46 -2.30
N VAL A 56 -13.05 -28.21 -1.87
CA VAL A 56 -14.17 -27.25 -1.83
C VAL A 56 -14.67 -26.94 -3.25
N THR A 57 -13.77 -26.82 -4.22
CA THR A 57 -14.11 -26.45 -5.60
C THR A 57 -14.47 -27.65 -6.49
N ALA A 58 -14.01 -28.86 -6.16
CA ALA A 58 -14.25 -30.06 -6.96
C ALA A 58 -15.73 -30.36 -7.26
N PRO A 59 -16.69 -30.20 -6.33
CA PRO A 59 -18.11 -30.45 -6.58
C PRO A 59 -18.72 -29.54 -7.65
N LEU A 60 -18.11 -28.39 -7.96
CA LEU A 60 -18.58 -27.51 -9.04
C LEU A 60 -18.59 -28.21 -10.41
N ARG A 61 -17.81 -29.28 -10.59
CA ARG A 61 -17.80 -30.13 -11.79
C ARG A 61 -19.12 -30.87 -12.02
N LEU A 62 -19.89 -31.08 -10.96
CA LEU A 62 -21.19 -31.77 -11.01
C LEU A 62 -22.32 -30.81 -11.41
N THR A 63 -22.09 -29.50 -11.32
CA THR A 63 -23.09 -28.49 -11.64
C THR A 63 -23.29 -28.35 -13.14
N PRO A 64 -24.48 -27.93 -13.62
CA PRO A 64 -24.63 -27.57 -15.02
C PRO A 64 -23.80 -26.30 -15.30
N GLN A 65 -23.70 -25.85 -16.56
CA GLN A 65 -22.99 -24.59 -16.82
C GLN A 65 -23.63 -23.47 -16.01
N LEU A 66 -22.84 -22.80 -15.17
CA LEU A 66 -23.34 -21.68 -14.37
C LEU A 66 -23.43 -20.42 -15.24
N ARG A 67 -24.47 -19.61 -15.03
CA ARG A 67 -24.59 -18.27 -15.63
C ARG A 67 -23.46 -17.37 -15.13
N ASP A 68 -23.17 -17.47 -13.84
CA ASP A 68 -22.10 -16.77 -13.17
C ASP A 68 -21.65 -17.57 -11.94
N CYS A 69 -20.37 -17.45 -11.60
CA CYS A 69 -19.76 -18.11 -10.46
C CYS A 69 -18.72 -17.21 -9.81
N GLN A 70 -18.77 -17.09 -8.49
CA GLN A 70 -17.83 -16.31 -7.71
C GLN A 70 -17.37 -17.16 -6.54
N ILE A 71 -16.06 -17.24 -6.33
CA ILE A 71 -15.47 -18.11 -5.30
C ILE A 71 -14.53 -17.27 -4.43
N ARG A 72 -14.67 -17.35 -3.10
CA ARG A 72 -13.73 -16.84 -2.10
C ARG A 72 -13.25 -17.99 -1.22
N LEU A 73 -11.94 -18.22 -1.23
CA LEU A 73 -11.27 -19.28 -0.49
C LEU A 73 -10.45 -18.79 0.71
N CYS A 74 -10.29 -17.47 0.88
CA CYS A 74 -9.61 -16.88 2.03
C CYS A 74 -9.97 -15.40 2.17
N LYS A 75 -9.99 -14.89 3.41
CA LYS A 75 -10.19 -13.47 3.70
C LYS A 75 -9.03 -12.58 3.29
N ILE A 76 -7.83 -13.13 3.10
CA ILE A 76 -6.65 -12.39 2.64
C ILE A 76 -6.17 -12.92 1.28
N PRO A 77 -5.44 -12.13 0.49
CA PRO A 77 -4.90 -12.59 -0.79
C PRO A 77 -3.85 -13.70 -0.58
N ASP A 78 -4.05 -14.86 -1.22
CA ASP A 78 -3.02 -15.90 -1.40
C ASP A 78 -3.02 -16.32 -2.88
N PRO A 79 -1.89 -16.21 -3.61
CA PRO A 79 -1.85 -16.48 -5.05
C PRO A 79 -2.25 -17.91 -5.44
N ARG A 80 -1.96 -18.92 -4.59
CA ARG A 80 -2.27 -20.33 -4.88
C ARG A 80 -3.77 -20.56 -4.75
N LEU A 81 -4.37 -20.06 -3.67
CA LEU A 81 -5.81 -20.13 -3.45
C LEU A 81 -6.58 -19.28 -4.48
N GLN A 82 -6.05 -18.14 -4.91
CA GLN A 82 -6.64 -17.36 -6.01
C GLN A 82 -6.66 -18.13 -7.33
N GLN A 83 -5.60 -18.89 -7.62
CA GLN A 83 -5.56 -19.74 -8.81
C GLN A 83 -6.62 -20.84 -8.72
N THR A 84 -6.75 -21.53 -7.58
CA THR A 84 -7.81 -22.54 -7.38
C THR A 84 -9.21 -21.95 -7.51
N ALA A 85 -9.46 -20.76 -6.95
CA ALA A 85 -10.73 -20.06 -7.11
C ALA A 85 -11.01 -19.71 -8.58
N ARG A 86 -9.99 -19.22 -9.30
CA ARG A 86 -10.08 -18.91 -10.73
C ARG A 86 -10.42 -20.14 -11.54
N ASP A 87 -9.71 -21.24 -11.34
CA ASP A 87 -9.91 -22.48 -12.07
C ASP A 87 -11.29 -23.08 -11.80
N GLY A 88 -11.74 -23.03 -10.53
CA GLY A 88 -13.09 -23.43 -10.15
C GLY A 88 -14.18 -22.63 -10.85
N VAL A 89 -14.06 -21.30 -10.90
CA VAL A 89 -15.03 -20.43 -11.60
C VAL A 89 -15.04 -20.69 -13.11
N LEU A 90 -13.86 -20.73 -13.74
CA LEU A 90 -13.76 -20.98 -15.19
C LEU A 90 -14.35 -22.34 -15.56
N GLN A 91 -14.07 -23.37 -14.76
CA GLN A 91 -14.63 -24.71 -14.92
C GLN A 91 -16.15 -24.71 -14.77
N ALA A 92 -16.69 -24.10 -13.72
CA ALA A 92 -18.13 -24.09 -13.44
C ALA A 92 -18.93 -23.32 -14.51
N CYS A 93 -18.35 -22.24 -15.06
CA CYS A 93 -18.95 -21.45 -16.14
C CYS A 93 -18.70 -22.04 -17.54
N ARG A 94 -17.95 -23.15 -17.65
CA ARG A 94 -17.48 -23.74 -18.92
C ARG A 94 -16.76 -22.73 -19.82
N ILE A 95 -16.04 -21.79 -19.21
CA ILE A 95 -15.18 -20.86 -19.93
C ILE A 95 -13.85 -21.57 -20.13
N ALA A 96 -13.48 -21.80 -21.38
CA ALA A 96 -12.17 -22.35 -21.70
C ALA A 96 -11.10 -21.44 -21.06
N PRO A 97 -10.19 -21.97 -20.23
CA PRO A 97 -9.11 -21.17 -19.71
C PRO A 97 -8.37 -20.56 -20.91
N PRO A 98 -7.93 -19.29 -20.80
CA PRO A 98 -7.16 -18.68 -21.86
C PRO A 98 -6.01 -19.62 -22.24
N PRO A 99 -5.72 -19.84 -23.53
CA PRO A 99 -4.69 -20.78 -23.98
C PRO A 99 -3.27 -20.45 -23.45
N TYR A 100 -3.12 -19.28 -22.82
CA TYR A 100 -1.91 -18.76 -22.20
C TYR A 100 -1.38 -19.58 -21.00
N ASP A 101 -2.24 -20.31 -20.29
CA ASP A 101 -1.80 -21.13 -19.14
C ASP A 101 -1.24 -22.50 -19.56
N SER A 102 -1.40 -22.86 -20.83
CA SER A 102 -0.67 -23.96 -21.45
C SER A 102 0.70 -23.44 -21.91
N PRO A 103 1.84 -24.03 -21.48
CA PRO A 103 3.19 -23.61 -21.89
C PRO A 103 3.49 -23.82 -23.38
N LYS A 104 2.49 -24.09 -24.22
CA LYS A 104 2.65 -24.02 -25.67
C LYS A 104 2.95 -22.57 -26.03
N PRO A 105 4.17 -22.25 -26.49
CA PRO A 105 4.50 -20.90 -26.91
C PRO A 105 3.48 -20.48 -27.94
N LEU A 106 2.80 -19.35 -27.71
CA LEU A 106 1.94 -18.75 -28.73
C LEU A 106 2.77 -18.65 -30.00
N THR A 107 2.39 -19.42 -31.00
CA THR A 107 3.09 -19.56 -32.26
C THR A 107 3.03 -18.21 -32.99
N GLY A 108 4.04 -17.38 -32.71
CA GLY A 108 4.61 -16.31 -33.53
C GLY A 108 3.75 -15.09 -33.88
N THR A 109 2.46 -15.23 -34.14
CA THR A 109 1.73 -14.25 -34.98
C THR A 109 1.35 -12.97 -34.24
N LEU A 110 0.58 -13.04 -33.15
CA LEU A 110 0.12 -11.83 -32.45
C LEU A 110 1.24 -10.99 -31.80
N TRP A 111 2.26 -11.64 -31.24
CA TRP A 111 3.35 -10.93 -30.58
C TRP A 111 4.38 -10.38 -31.54
N ALA A 112 4.65 -11.07 -32.66
CA ALA A 112 5.38 -10.47 -33.76
C ALA A 112 4.65 -9.22 -34.27
N THR A 113 3.32 -9.25 -34.32
CA THR A 113 2.54 -8.07 -34.71
C THR A 113 2.76 -6.90 -33.74
N LEU A 114 2.62 -7.08 -32.42
CA LEU A 114 2.76 -5.95 -31.49
C LEU A 114 4.17 -5.34 -31.51
N THR A 115 5.23 -6.15 -31.53
CA THR A 115 6.61 -5.62 -31.57
C THR A 115 7.00 -5.07 -32.94
N SER A 116 6.36 -5.51 -34.02
CA SER A 116 6.54 -4.94 -35.37
C SER A 116 5.92 -3.55 -35.55
N LEU A 117 4.99 -3.14 -34.68
CA LEU A 117 4.42 -1.81 -34.73
C LEU A 117 5.48 -0.73 -34.41
N PRO A 118 5.39 0.45 -35.04
CA PRO A 118 6.11 1.65 -34.61
C PRO A 118 5.95 1.89 -33.11
N ARG A 119 7.00 2.36 -32.46
CA ARG A 119 7.07 2.49 -31.00
C ARG A 119 5.94 3.37 -30.47
N GLU A 120 5.60 4.43 -31.18
CA GLU A 120 4.55 5.39 -30.85
C GLU A 120 3.19 4.68 -30.74
N LEU A 121 2.87 3.78 -31.67
CA LEU A 121 1.65 2.99 -31.63
C LEU A 121 1.68 1.98 -30.49
N ARG A 122 2.83 1.36 -30.19
CA ARG A 122 2.97 0.46 -29.03
C ARG A 122 2.68 1.18 -27.73
N LEU A 123 3.29 2.35 -27.52
CA LEU A 123 3.05 3.18 -26.33
C LEU A 123 1.58 3.59 -26.25
N ARG A 124 0.99 4.03 -27.36
CA ARG A 124 -0.43 4.40 -27.40
C ARG A 124 -1.35 3.23 -27.07
N ILE A 125 -1.06 2.02 -27.55
CA ILE A 125 -1.81 0.81 -27.18
C ILE A 125 -1.67 0.52 -25.68
N LEU A 126 -0.45 0.64 -25.14
CA LEU A 126 -0.17 0.41 -23.72
C LEU A 126 -0.86 1.42 -22.81
N GLU A 127 -1.14 2.65 -23.28
CA GLU A 127 -1.92 3.64 -22.52
C GLU A 127 -3.38 3.19 -22.29
N TYR A 128 -3.91 2.28 -23.11
CA TYR A 128 -5.25 1.72 -22.97
C TYR A 128 -5.28 0.38 -22.20
N THR A 129 -4.18 0.02 -21.52
CA THR A 129 -4.13 -1.17 -20.65
C THR A 129 -4.22 -0.80 -19.16
N ASP A 130 -4.07 -1.79 -18.30
CA ASP A 130 -3.96 -1.63 -16.85
C ASP A 130 -2.65 -0.96 -16.38
N LEU A 131 -1.77 -0.55 -17.30
CA LEU A 131 -0.59 0.27 -16.98
C LEU A 131 -0.98 1.68 -16.56
N ILE A 132 -2.10 2.22 -17.05
CA ILE A 132 -2.62 3.51 -16.60
C ILE A 132 -3.77 3.24 -15.65
N VAL A 133 -3.61 3.60 -14.38
CA VAL A 133 -4.67 3.37 -13.41
C VAL A 133 -5.83 4.32 -13.69
N PRO A 134 -7.09 3.94 -13.43
CA PRO A 134 -8.25 4.74 -13.85
C PRO A 134 -8.23 6.20 -13.38
N ASN A 135 -7.74 6.48 -12.17
CA ASN A 135 -7.58 7.83 -11.63
C ASN A 135 -6.17 8.42 -11.84
N ARG A 136 -5.30 7.72 -12.57
CA ARG A 136 -3.88 8.01 -12.77
C ARG A 136 -3.09 8.22 -11.47
N GLU A 137 -3.54 7.72 -10.32
CA GLU A 137 -2.85 7.84 -9.04
C GLU A 137 -2.43 6.46 -8.52
N VAL A 138 -1.12 6.24 -8.50
CA VAL A 138 -0.51 5.00 -7.99
C VAL A 138 0.21 5.32 -6.70
N THR A 139 -0.18 4.65 -5.63
CA THR A 139 0.54 4.70 -4.36
C THR A 139 1.55 3.57 -4.31
N TRP A 140 2.81 3.84 -3.98
CA TRP A 140 3.74 2.81 -3.52
C TRP A 140 3.80 2.84 -1.99
N SER A 141 3.58 1.67 -1.38
CA SER A 141 3.58 1.48 0.06
C SER A 141 4.79 0.64 0.45
N ARG A 142 5.66 1.18 1.33
CA ARG A 142 6.75 0.40 1.93
C ARG A 142 6.24 -0.83 2.67
N GLN A 143 5.17 -0.68 3.43
CA GLN A 143 4.58 -1.74 4.24
C GLN A 143 4.14 -2.92 3.38
N ASP A 144 3.51 -2.64 2.24
CA ASP A 144 3.02 -3.68 1.33
C ASP A 144 4.07 -4.10 0.28
N GLN A 145 5.21 -3.40 0.23
CA GLN A 145 6.25 -3.50 -0.80
C GLN A 145 5.70 -3.57 -2.24
N CYS A 146 4.57 -2.92 -2.50
CA CYS A 146 3.89 -2.99 -3.79
C CYS A 146 3.16 -1.70 -4.15
N TYR A 147 2.72 -1.64 -5.40
CA TYR A 147 1.83 -0.60 -5.88
C TYR A 147 0.40 -0.87 -5.44
N VAL A 148 -0.27 0.15 -4.93
CA VAL A 148 -1.67 0.15 -4.53
C VAL A 148 -2.34 1.40 -5.09
N THR A 149 -3.67 1.46 -5.00
CA THR A 149 -4.45 2.60 -5.48
C THR A 149 -5.37 3.01 -4.33
N SER A 150 -5.48 4.31 -4.04
CA SER A 150 -6.46 4.79 -3.06
C SER A 150 -7.88 4.63 -3.61
N VAL A 151 -8.81 4.15 -2.79
CA VAL A 151 -10.17 3.71 -3.19
C VAL A 151 -11.28 4.63 -2.69
N ARG A 152 -10.96 5.56 -1.76
CA ARG A 152 -12.00 6.08 -0.87
C ARG A 152 -12.91 7.13 -1.47
N ASP A 153 -12.50 8.00 -2.38
CA ASP A 153 -13.36 9.14 -2.75
C ASP A 153 -14.18 8.99 -4.02
N LEU A 154 -14.18 7.80 -4.59
CA LEU A 154 -15.01 7.47 -5.74
C LEU A 154 -16.46 7.18 -5.36
N PHE A 155 -16.89 7.54 -4.14
CA PHE A 155 -18.29 7.47 -3.74
C PHE A 155 -19.19 8.23 -4.74
N ASN A 156 -18.71 9.36 -5.24
CA ASN A 156 -19.48 10.17 -6.20
C ASN A 156 -19.24 9.79 -7.66
N ASP A 157 -18.07 9.21 -7.97
CA ASP A 157 -17.73 8.83 -9.35
C ASP A 157 -18.20 7.40 -9.64
N LYS A 158 -19.42 7.29 -10.19
CA LYS A 158 -20.04 6.03 -10.59
C LYS A 158 -19.20 5.25 -11.60
N ASP A 159 -18.40 5.91 -12.42
CA ASP A 159 -17.62 5.28 -13.48
C ASP A 159 -16.38 4.57 -12.95
N LEU A 160 -15.84 5.04 -11.81
CA LEU A 160 -14.66 4.45 -11.19
C LEU A 160 -14.99 3.37 -10.14
N ARG A 161 -16.22 3.32 -9.61
CA ARG A 161 -16.64 2.28 -8.64
C ARG A 161 -16.30 0.84 -9.06
N PRO A 162 -16.52 0.40 -10.32
CA PRO A 162 -16.23 -0.98 -10.72
C PRO A 162 -14.75 -1.38 -10.58
N PHE A 163 -13.83 -0.41 -10.66
CA PHE A 163 -12.38 -0.64 -10.66
C PHE A 163 -11.75 -0.68 -9.29
N PHE A 164 -12.47 -0.24 -8.26
CA PHE A 164 -11.90 -0.13 -6.93
C PHE A 164 -12.78 -0.72 -5.84
N ARG A 165 -14.09 -0.87 -6.08
CA ARG A 165 -15.07 -1.25 -5.07
C ARG A 165 -16.04 -2.31 -5.57
N CYS A 166 -15.52 -3.41 -6.09
CA CYS A 166 -16.40 -4.50 -6.51
C CYS A 166 -17.21 -5.13 -5.36
N TRP A 167 -16.92 -4.79 -4.10
CA TRP A 167 -17.71 -5.18 -2.91
C TRP A 167 -18.88 -4.24 -2.59
N ASP A 168 -18.87 -3.02 -3.11
CA ASP A 168 -19.81 -1.95 -2.76
C ASP A 168 -21.02 -1.92 -3.73
N ILE A 169 -21.22 -3.01 -4.48
CA ILE A 169 -22.21 -3.06 -5.58
C ILE A 169 -23.59 -3.51 -5.08
N SER A 170 -23.73 -4.02 -3.85
CA SER A 170 -25.03 -4.48 -3.36
C SER A 170 -25.70 -3.46 -2.44
N GLU A 171 -26.52 -2.58 -3.02
CA GLU A 171 -27.67 -1.99 -2.31
C GLU A 171 -28.75 -3.05 -1.98
N THR A 172 -28.56 -4.30 -2.44
CA THR A 172 -29.45 -5.43 -2.19
C THR A 172 -29.04 -6.20 -0.94
N TRP A 173 -30.02 -6.52 -0.10
CA TRP A 173 -29.89 -7.15 1.23
C TRP A 173 -29.22 -8.55 1.29
N ASP A 174 -28.84 -9.13 0.14
CA ASP A 174 -28.27 -10.49 0.04
C ASP A 174 -26.74 -10.49 -0.15
N PHE A 175 -26.02 -9.66 0.62
CA PHE A 175 -24.56 -9.57 0.49
C PHE A 175 -23.84 -10.77 1.12
N VAL A 176 -23.45 -11.76 0.29
CA VAL A 176 -22.68 -12.94 0.71
C VAL A 176 -21.20 -12.60 1.00
N GLY A 177 -20.74 -11.41 0.61
CA GLY A 177 -19.38 -10.92 0.86
C GLY A 177 -18.67 -10.39 -0.39
N CYS A 178 -17.42 -9.98 -0.21
CA CYS A 178 -16.56 -9.46 -1.27
C CYS A 178 -15.79 -10.58 -2.00
N PHE A 179 -15.81 -10.57 -3.33
CA PHE A 179 -15.05 -11.48 -4.21
C PHE A 179 -13.91 -10.75 -4.97
N CYS A 180 -13.33 -9.72 -4.32
CA CYS A 180 -12.22 -8.97 -4.88
C CYS A 180 -10.91 -9.73 -4.76
N ARG A 181 -10.31 -10.13 -5.89
CA ARG A 181 -8.96 -10.74 -5.94
C ARG A 181 -7.85 -9.88 -5.33
N ARG A 182 -8.05 -8.57 -5.14
CA ARG A 182 -7.05 -7.74 -4.45
C ARG A 182 -7.07 -7.90 -2.94
N ARG A 183 -8.24 -8.22 -2.38
CA ARG A 183 -8.48 -8.23 -0.93
C ARG A 183 -8.56 -9.64 -0.37
N HIS A 184 -8.87 -10.62 -1.21
CA HIS A 184 -9.18 -11.98 -0.79
C HIS A 184 -8.52 -12.99 -1.74
N ALA A 185 -8.36 -14.23 -1.30
CA ALA A 185 -8.10 -15.32 -2.21
C ALA A 185 -9.40 -15.70 -2.92
N SER A 186 -9.79 -14.88 -3.89
CA SER A 186 -11.08 -14.99 -4.57
C SER A 186 -10.95 -14.73 -6.06
N PHE A 187 -11.94 -15.21 -6.80
CA PHE A 187 -12.12 -14.92 -8.21
C PHE A 187 -13.60 -14.70 -8.53
N SER A 188 -13.86 -13.71 -9.37
CA SER A 188 -15.19 -13.37 -9.88
C SER A 188 -15.02 -12.72 -11.25
N LEU A 189 -15.83 -13.13 -12.22
CA LEU A 189 -15.85 -12.52 -13.56
C LEU A 189 -16.35 -11.07 -13.53
N ARG A 190 -17.07 -10.68 -12.47
CA ARG A 190 -17.55 -9.31 -12.24
C ARG A 190 -16.50 -8.41 -11.61
N CYS A 191 -15.44 -8.97 -11.03
CA CYS A 191 -14.40 -8.19 -10.38
C CYS A 191 -13.52 -7.50 -11.42
N LYS A 192 -13.77 -6.20 -11.63
CA LYS A 192 -12.94 -5.33 -12.48
C LYS A 192 -11.89 -4.56 -11.69
N CYS A 193 -11.63 -4.96 -10.44
CA CYS A 193 -10.71 -4.24 -9.60
C CYS A 193 -9.31 -4.20 -10.23
N TRP A 194 -8.77 -2.99 -10.38
CA TRP A 194 -7.42 -2.79 -10.92
C TRP A 194 -6.41 -3.52 -10.03
N ALA A 195 -5.49 -4.26 -10.61
CA ALA A 195 -4.34 -4.80 -9.88
C ALA A 195 -3.08 -4.24 -10.52
N PRO A 196 -1.98 -4.10 -9.77
CA PRO A 196 -0.71 -3.70 -10.34
C PRO A 196 -0.39 -4.52 -11.58
N PRO A 197 0.10 -3.89 -12.66
CA PRO A 197 0.52 -4.60 -13.85
C PRO A 197 1.52 -5.66 -13.44
N GLY A 198 1.08 -6.91 -13.49
CA GLY A 198 1.88 -8.04 -13.05
C GLY A 198 3.00 -8.36 -14.04
N PRO A 199 3.71 -9.48 -13.81
CA PRO A 199 4.70 -9.98 -14.76
C PRO A 199 4.17 -10.16 -16.19
N ARG A 200 2.84 -10.21 -16.39
CA ARG A 200 2.19 -10.42 -17.68
C ARG A 200 2.53 -9.36 -18.74
N LEU A 201 2.78 -8.09 -18.38
CA LEU A 201 3.21 -7.07 -19.33
C LEU A 201 4.71 -6.81 -19.27
N PHE A 202 5.31 -6.93 -18.08
CA PHE A 202 6.74 -6.67 -17.89
C PHE A 202 7.66 -7.83 -18.29
N LEU A 203 7.17 -9.07 -18.41
CA LEU A 203 8.01 -10.24 -18.69
C LEU A 203 7.81 -10.84 -20.10
N ILE A 204 7.12 -10.16 -21.02
CA ILE A 204 6.92 -10.67 -22.38
C ILE A 204 8.24 -10.64 -23.19
N CYS A 205 8.81 -9.45 -23.37
CA CYS A 205 10.10 -9.27 -24.01
C CYS A 205 10.74 -7.95 -23.53
N ARG A 206 12.06 -7.79 -23.74
CA ARG A 206 12.80 -6.60 -23.26
C ARG A 206 12.23 -5.29 -23.82
N THR A 207 11.84 -5.28 -25.10
CA THR A 207 11.28 -4.10 -25.77
C THR A 207 9.94 -3.70 -25.15
N LEU A 208 9.02 -4.65 -25.02
CA LEU A 208 7.69 -4.37 -24.46
C LEU A 208 7.76 -4.05 -22.97
N CYS A 209 8.67 -4.68 -22.22
CA CYS A 209 8.95 -4.32 -20.83
C CYS A 209 9.33 -2.84 -20.70
N ARG A 210 10.25 -2.36 -21.54
CA ARG A 210 10.68 -0.94 -21.54
C ARG A 210 9.55 0.00 -21.92
N ASP A 211 8.77 -0.33 -22.95
CA ASP A 211 7.63 0.48 -23.38
C ASP A 211 6.51 0.49 -22.32
N ALA A 212 6.27 -0.64 -21.64
CA ALA A 212 5.32 -0.75 -20.54
C ALA A 212 5.75 0.05 -19.32
N GLN A 213 7.03 -0.02 -18.95
CA GLN A 213 7.59 0.77 -17.85
C GLN A 213 7.51 2.27 -18.17
N LEU A 214 7.90 2.68 -19.39
CA LEU A 214 7.76 4.06 -19.83
C LEU A 214 6.31 4.54 -19.70
N THR A 215 5.36 3.77 -20.21
CA THR A 215 3.93 4.10 -20.15
C THR A 215 3.45 4.22 -18.70
N PHE A 216 3.79 3.25 -17.85
CA PHE A 216 3.43 3.23 -16.44
C PHE A 216 3.99 4.44 -15.67
N PHE A 217 5.27 4.75 -15.80
CA PHE A 217 5.90 5.83 -15.05
C PHE A 217 5.60 7.24 -15.58
N SER A 218 5.24 7.37 -16.86
CA SER A 218 4.88 8.67 -17.45
C SER A 218 3.40 9.00 -17.38
N GLY A 219 2.53 7.99 -17.39
CA GLY A 219 1.09 8.20 -17.42
C GLY A 219 0.41 8.22 -16.05
N ASN A 220 1.13 7.88 -14.98
CA ASN A 220 0.61 7.91 -13.62
C ASN A 220 1.35 8.94 -12.73
N ARG A 221 0.60 9.50 -11.79
CA ARG A 221 1.07 10.23 -10.62
C ARG A 221 1.45 9.23 -9.54
N PHE A 222 2.68 9.31 -9.05
CA PHE A 222 3.17 8.42 -8.01
C PHE A 222 3.07 9.08 -6.64
N ILE A 223 2.48 8.36 -5.69
CA ILE A 223 2.40 8.75 -4.29
C ILE A 223 3.24 7.76 -3.49
N VAL A 224 4.27 8.24 -2.81
CA VAL A 224 5.16 7.40 -2.01
C VAL A 224 4.86 7.63 -0.54
N HIS A 225 4.28 6.62 0.11
CA HIS A 225 3.98 6.67 1.54
C HIS A 225 5.09 6.07 2.36
N ASP A 226 5.52 6.80 3.39
CA ASP A 226 6.48 6.28 4.35
C ASP A 226 5.91 5.13 5.19
N TYR A 227 4.63 5.24 5.57
CA TYR A 227 3.90 4.17 6.23
C TYR A 227 2.40 4.27 5.97
N LYS A 228 1.73 3.20 5.53
CA LYS A 228 0.33 3.24 5.04
C LYS A 228 -0.73 3.06 6.13
N ASP A 229 -0.69 1.98 6.92
CA ASP A 229 -1.87 1.56 7.71
C ASP A 229 -1.65 1.51 9.24
N HIS A 230 -0.40 1.55 9.72
CA HIS A 230 -0.08 1.51 11.15
C HIS A 230 1.01 2.53 11.50
N PRO A 231 0.81 3.44 12.44
CA PRO A 231 1.97 4.22 12.90
C PRO A 231 3.08 3.28 13.39
N CYS A 232 4.34 3.73 13.38
CA CYS A 232 5.51 2.91 13.74
C CYS A 232 5.44 2.22 15.12
N TRP A 233 4.49 2.62 15.97
CA TRP A 233 4.21 2.03 17.29
C TRP A 233 3.09 0.97 17.29
N ALA A 234 2.32 0.82 16.20
CA ALA A 234 1.26 -0.18 16.04
C ALA A 234 1.72 -1.41 15.24
N VAL A 235 3.01 -1.50 14.92
CA VAL A 235 3.62 -2.79 14.61
C VAL A 235 3.61 -3.56 15.93
N PRO A 236 2.92 -4.72 16.04
CA PRO A 236 3.22 -5.63 17.14
C PRO A 236 4.70 -5.93 16.99
N PHE A 237 5.51 -5.51 17.96
CA PHE A 237 6.89 -5.99 18.01
C PHE A 237 6.80 -7.52 17.97
N LEU A 238 7.32 -8.14 16.91
CA LEU A 238 7.50 -9.58 16.76
C LEU A 238 8.55 -10.08 17.76
N GLY A 239 8.35 -9.85 19.06
CA GLY A 239 9.41 -10.06 20.03
C GLY A 239 9.04 -10.06 21.51
N GLU A 240 7.80 -9.82 21.90
CA GLU A 240 7.35 -10.14 23.26
C GLU A 240 5.96 -10.75 23.15
N ASP A 241 5.90 -12.10 23.15
CA ASP A 241 4.74 -12.75 23.75
C ASP A 241 4.52 -12.04 25.09
N PRO A 242 3.29 -11.61 25.42
CA PRO A 242 3.00 -11.23 26.78
C PRO A 242 3.19 -12.51 27.61
N GLN A 243 4.40 -12.71 28.12
CA GLN A 243 4.68 -13.74 29.09
C GLN A 243 3.74 -13.48 30.26
N GLU A 244 2.73 -14.35 30.33
CA GLU A 244 2.20 -14.90 31.55
C GLU A 244 3.33 -15.00 32.57
N GLY A 245 3.38 -14.03 33.48
CA GLY A 245 4.47 -13.87 34.44
C GLY A 245 4.00 -13.05 35.62
N PHE A 246 2.76 -13.28 36.06
CA PHE A 246 2.30 -12.91 37.40
C PHE A 246 1.95 -14.19 38.16
N GLU A 247 2.92 -15.10 38.26
CA GLU A 247 2.91 -16.11 39.32
C GLU A 247 3.41 -15.43 40.61
N GLY A 248 2.60 -15.54 41.65
CA GLY A 248 2.85 -14.93 42.95
C GLY A 248 4.19 -15.37 43.52
N SER A 249 5.02 -14.40 43.88
CA SER A 249 6.18 -14.61 44.73
C SER A 249 5.74 -14.42 46.18
N ASP A 250 5.36 -15.53 46.81
CA ASP A 250 5.30 -15.65 48.25
C ASP A 250 6.72 -15.56 48.83
N GLY A 251 6.86 -14.79 49.91
CA GLY A 251 8.15 -14.47 50.50
C GLY A 251 8.84 -15.69 51.13
N SER A 252 10.13 -15.86 50.83
CA SER A 252 11.07 -16.55 51.72
C SER A 252 12.48 -16.01 51.48
N GLN A 253 12.94 -15.20 52.44
CA GLN A 253 14.30 -14.71 52.53
C GLN A 253 15.22 -15.83 53.04
N GLY A 254 16.31 -16.08 52.32
CA GLY A 254 17.46 -16.86 52.79
C GLY A 254 18.73 -16.02 52.65
N PRO A 255 19.61 -15.97 53.67
CA PRO A 255 20.85 -15.19 53.59
C PRO A 255 22.04 -16.05 53.17
N GLY A 256 22.92 -15.45 52.37
CA GLY A 256 24.35 -15.78 52.33
C GLY A 256 24.80 -16.64 51.15
N GLN A 257 25.63 -16.05 50.29
CA GLN A 257 27.07 -16.33 50.24
C GLN A 257 27.68 -15.55 49.07
N SER A 258 28.66 -14.72 49.40
CA SER A 258 29.51 -13.96 48.49
C SER A 258 30.74 -14.79 48.15
N GLU A 259 30.84 -15.22 46.89
CA GLU A 259 32.07 -15.75 46.30
C GLU A 259 32.61 -14.75 45.27
N GLU A 260 33.79 -14.22 45.55
CA GLU A 260 34.60 -13.39 44.66
C GLU A 260 35.25 -14.29 43.60
N GLY A 261 34.85 -14.10 42.34
CA GLY A 261 35.46 -14.74 41.16
C GLY A 261 36.30 -13.73 40.35
N PRO A 262 37.32 -14.19 39.62
CA PRO A 262 38.37 -13.33 39.04
C PRO A 262 37.88 -12.51 37.84
N GLU A 263 38.38 -11.27 37.79
CA GLU A 263 38.17 -10.28 36.73
C GLU A 263 38.47 -10.87 35.34
N ARG A 264 37.43 -10.89 34.50
CA ARG A 264 37.53 -11.19 33.07
C ARG A 264 37.94 -9.90 32.34
N PRO A 265 38.89 -9.96 31.38
CA PRO A 265 39.29 -8.77 30.63
C PRO A 265 38.10 -8.20 29.85
N GLU A 266 37.86 -6.90 30.06
CA GLU A 266 36.86 -6.09 29.38
C GLU A 266 37.05 -6.21 27.86
N GLN A 267 36.15 -6.96 27.20
CA GLN A 267 35.97 -6.80 25.77
C GLN A 267 35.31 -5.43 25.54
N PRO A 268 35.76 -4.64 24.54
CA PRO A 268 35.09 -3.40 24.19
C PRO A 268 33.66 -3.75 23.82
N ASP A 269 32.74 -3.38 24.71
CA ASP A 269 31.31 -3.60 24.60
C ASP A 269 30.79 -2.75 23.45
N GLY A 270 30.92 -3.29 22.24
CA GLY A 270 30.31 -2.80 21.01
C GLY A 270 28.82 -3.12 20.94
N SER A 271 28.16 -3.42 22.06
CA SER A 271 26.71 -3.42 22.11
C SER A 271 26.23 -1.98 21.94
N GLU A 272 25.93 -1.62 20.70
CA GLU A 272 25.00 -0.53 20.42
C GLU A 272 23.72 -0.88 21.20
N GLY A 273 23.54 -0.25 22.36
CA GLY A 273 22.36 -0.45 23.20
C GLY A 273 21.09 -0.30 22.36
N PRO A 274 20.00 -1.02 22.72
CA PRO A 274 18.79 -1.04 21.93
C PRO A 274 18.37 0.39 21.60
N ALA A 275 18.23 0.67 20.30
CA ALA A 275 17.89 2.00 19.81
C ALA A 275 16.72 2.55 20.65
N PRO A 276 16.77 3.82 21.07
CA PRO A 276 15.75 4.38 21.94
C PRO A 276 14.38 4.09 21.32
N ARG A 277 13.45 3.54 22.12
CA ARG A 277 12.13 3.00 21.71
C ARG A 277 11.24 3.97 20.89
N ASN A 278 11.72 5.19 20.63
CA ASN A 278 11.05 6.27 19.94
C ASN A 278 11.81 6.78 18.70
N ALA A 279 12.86 6.11 18.22
CA ALA A 279 13.56 6.52 17.01
C ALA A 279 12.70 6.25 15.75
N TYR A 280 13.03 6.94 14.66
CA TYR A 280 12.44 6.66 13.35
C TYR A 280 12.75 5.19 12.97
N PRO A 281 11.75 4.39 12.56
CA PRO A 281 11.86 2.92 12.57
C PRO A 281 12.66 2.32 11.41
N SER A 282 13.25 3.14 10.54
CA SER A 282 13.88 2.65 9.31
C SER A 282 15.15 3.42 8.99
N ASP A 283 16.11 2.77 8.35
CA ASP A 283 17.38 3.42 7.98
C ASP A 283 17.23 4.45 6.85
N ARG A 284 16.12 4.38 6.11
CA ARG A 284 15.87 5.15 4.87
C ARG A 284 14.41 5.61 4.82
N PHE A 285 14.12 6.70 4.10
CA PHE A 285 12.73 7.07 3.80
C PHE A 285 12.17 6.20 2.68
N ALA A 286 10.85 5.96 2.68
CA ALA A 286 10.19 5.26 1.60
C ALA A 286 10.43 5.94 0.25
N ALA A 287 10.49 7.28 0.24
CA ALA A 287 10.89 8.08 -0.92
C ALA A 287 12.25 7.61 -1.47
N SER A 288 13.27 7.51 -0.62
CA SER A 288 14.61 7.05 -1.03
C SER A 288 14.58 5.64 -1.61
N GLN A 289 13.85 4.74 -0.95
CA GLN A 289 13.74 3.35 -1.37
C GLN A 289 13.02 3.25 -2.73
N PHE A 290 11.90 3.93 -2.88
CA PHE A 290 11.16 3.97 -4.13
C PHE A 290 12.04 4.46 -5.29
N LEU A 291 12.73 5.57 -5.08
CA LEU A 291 13.53 6.24 -6.12
C LEU A 291 14.79 5.45 -6.50
N ARG A 292 15.41 4.71 -5.56
CA ARG A 292 16.68 4.00 -5.80
C ARG A 292 16.53 2.52 -6.11
N GLU A 293 15.46 1.88 -5.66
CA GLU A 293 15.32 0.41 -5.74
C GLU A 293 14.06 -0.05 -6.48
N VAL A 294 12.97 0.71 -6.41
CA VAL A 294 11.67 0.26 -6.94
C VAL A 294 11.44 0.79 -8.35
N ALA A 295 11.62 2.10 -8.54
CA ALA A 295 11.53 2.74 -9.84
C ALA A 295 12.79 2.40 -10.65
N PRO A 296 12.67 1.77 -11.84
CA PRO A 296 13.82 1.54 -12.69
C PRO A 296 14.50 2.87 -13.03
N VAL A 297 15.83 2.93 -12.96
CA VAL A 297 16.59 4.19 -13.13
C VAL A 297 16.26 4.89 -14.45
N HIS A 298 16.13 4.16 -15.55
CA HIS A 298 15.78 4.72 -16.86
C HIS A 298 14.33 5.26 -16.94
N CYS A 299 13.49 4.97 -15.95
CA CYS A 299 12.12 5.46 -15.85
C CYS A 299 12.00 6.76 -15.03
N LEU A 300 13.02 7.13 -14.26
CA LEU A 300 12.99 8.34 -13.41
C LEU A 300 12.84 9.62 -14.24
N ALA A 301 13.44 9.69 -15.43
CA ALA A 301 13.26 10.81 -16.37
C ALA A 301 11.84 10.93 -16.95
N HIS A 302 11.03 9.88 -16.79
CA HIS A 302 9.67 9.81 -17.30
C HIS A 302 8.63 10.16 -16.25
N LEU A 303 9.00 10.24 -14.96
CA LEU A 303 8.12 10.74 -13.91
C LEU A 303 7.64 12.15 -14.26
N ARG A 304 6.33 12.38 -14.12
CA ARG A 304 5.68 13.69 -14.32
C ARG A 304 5.18 14.28 -13.01
N PHE A 305 4.76 13.43 -12.09
CA PHE A 305 4.29 13.85 -10.78
C PHE A 305 4.74 12.86 -9.71
N LEU A 306 5.39 13.36 -8.67
CA LEU A 306 5.81 12.60 -7.50
C LEU A 306 5.31 13.29 -6.22
N GLU A 307 4.55 12.57 -5.41
CA GLU A 307 4.07 13.02 -4.12
C GLU A 307 4.74 12.21 -3.01
N LEU A 308 5.42 12.89 -2.09
CA LEU A 308 6.14 12.31 -0.97
C LEU A 308 5.29 12.50 0.28
N VAL A 309 4.72 11.43 0.81
CA VAL A 309 3.79 11.47 1.93
C VAL A 309 4.44 10.89 3.19
N PHE A 310 4.63 11.76 4.17
CA PHE A 310 5.10 11.40 5.50
C PHE A 310 3.90 11.33 6.45
N PRO A 311 3.73 10.25 7.24
CA PRO A 311 2.68 10.17 8.26
C PRO A 311 2.88 11.25 9.34
N PRO A 312 1.88 11.48 10.23
CA PRO A 312 1.99 12.47 11.30
C PRO A 312 2.96 12.00 12.39
N TYR A 313 4.27 12.01 12.11
CA TYR A 313 5.29 11.62 13.08
C TYR A 313 5.27 12.51 14.31
N LEU A 314 5.40 11.90 15.49
CA LEU A 314 5.61 12.61 16.74
C LEU A 314 7.01 13.22 16.78
N ALA A 315 7.21 14.28 17.55
CA ALA A 315 8.49 14.99 17.64
C ALA A 315 9.68 14.11 18.07
N GLN A 316 9.42 13.05 18.85
CA GLN A 316 10.42 12.07 19.25
C GLN A 316 10.77 11.08 18.12
N THR A 317 9.81 10.77 17.24
CA THR A 317 9.99 9.84 16.11
C THR A 317 10.58 10.50 14.87
N TRP A 318 10.58 11.82 14.79
CA TRP A 318 11.23 12.53 13.70
C TRP A 318 12.75 12.33 13.75
N PRO A 319 13.40 12.00 12.62
CA PRO A 319 14.86 11.97 12.52
C PRO A 319 15.51 13.28 12.97
N ARG A 320 16.43 13.22 13.94
CA ARG A 320 17.13 14.39 14.51
C ARG A 320 18.58 14.47 14.04
N GLY A 321 19.11 15.69 13.93
CA GLY A 321 20.54 15.92 13.67
C GLY A 321 21.05 15.21 12.42
N GLU A 322 22.12 14.42 12.58
CA GLU A 322 22.78 13.64 11.53
C GLU A 322 22.22 12.21 11.40
N HIS A 323 20.94 11.99 11.74
CA HIS A 323 20.31 10.68 11.58
C HIS A 323 20.55 10.11 10.17
N ARG A 324 20.93 8.82 10.09
CA ARG A 324 21.30 8.12 8.84
C ARG A 324 20.25 8.30 7.74
N VAL A 325 18.97 8.18 8.07
CA VAL A 325 17.86 8.44 7.13
C VAL A 325 17.89 9.82 6.46
N MET A 326 18.27 10.87 7.19
CA MET A 326 18.40 12.20 6.59
C MET A 326 19.63 12.27 5.70
N GLN A 327 20.74 11.63 6.08
CA GLN A 327 21.93 11.55 5.23
C GLN A 327 21.62 10.79 3.92
N ASP A 328 20.96 9.63 4.01
CA ASP A 328 20.49 8.88 2.84
C ASP A 328 19.54 9.70 1.96
N TRP A 329 18.68 10.52 2.55
CA TRP A 329 17.82 11.42 1.79
C TRP A 329 18.61 12.44 0.98
N HIS A 330 19.61 13.11 1.58
CA HIS A 330 20.47 14.05 0.86
C HIS A 330 21.24 13.35 -0.25
N VAL A 331 21.83 12.19 0.03
CA VAL A 331 22.54 11.37 -0.98
C VAL A 331 21.59 10.96 -2.12
N THR A 332 20.34 10.63 -1.79
CA THR A 332 19.34 10.27 -2.80
C THR A 332 18.96 11.46 -3.66
N VAL A 333 18.73 12.64 -3.08
CA VAL A 333 18.43 13.85 -3.85
C VAL A 333 19.59 14.26 -4.75
N ASP A 334 20.83 14.21 -4.24
CA ASP A 334 22.02 14.47 -5.05
C ASP A 334 22.15 13.49 -6.21
N TRP A 335 21.95 12.20 -5.95
CA TRP A 335 21.93 11.18 -6.99
C TRP A 335 20.81 11.38 -8.01
N LEU A 336 19.65 11.95 -7.63
CA LEU A 336 18.54 12.16 -8.55
C LEU A 336 18.79 13.26 -9.57
N GLN A 337 19.67 14.23 -9.28
CA GLN A 337 19.85 15.44 -10.10
C GLN A 337 20.09 15.14 -11.59
N ASP A 338 20.80 14.05 -11.91
CA ASP A 338 21.12 13.64 -13.28
C ASP A 338 20.23 12.49 -13.82
N LYS A 339 19.27 12.01 -13.03
CA LYS A 339 18.37 10.89 -13.41
C LYS A 339 16.97 11.33 -13.79
N ILE A 340 16.53 12.49 -13.30
CA ILE A 340 15.17 12.99 -13.52
C ILE A 340 15.14 14.03 -14.64
N ASN A 341 13.97 14.17 -15.28
CA ASN A 341 13.67 15.34 -16.09
C ASN A 341 13.05 16.41 -15.19
N ALA A 342 13.89 17.15 -14.45
CA ALA A 342 13.41 18.16 -13.51
C ALA A 342 12.44 19.18 -14.16
N PRO A 343 12.71 19.76 -15.35
CA PRO A 343 11.77 20.63 -16.05
C PRO A 343 10.40 20.04 -16.38
N GLY A 344 10.29 18.70 -16.42
CA GLY A 344 9.04 17.97 -16.64
C GLY A 344 8.44 17.34 -15.39
N LEU A 345 9.05 17.51 -14.22
CA LEU A 345 8.64 16.86 -12.96
C LEU A 345 8.01 17.87 -11.99
N THR A 346 6.82 17.53 -11.50
CA THR A 346 6.23 18.16 -10.32
C THR A 346 6.49 17.32 -9.08
N ILE A 347 6.99 17.94 -8.01
CA ILE A 347 7.13 17.30 -6.70
C ILE A 347 6.15 17.93 -5.72
N ARG A 348 5.44 17.10 -4.96
CA ARG A 348 4.66 17.53 -3.80
C ARG A 348 5.22 16.88 -2.54
N LEU A 349 5.52 17.69 -1.53
CA LEU A 349 5.86 17.22 -0.20
C LEU A 349 4.63 17.34 0.71
N VAL A 350 4.21 16.23 1.31
CA VAL A 350 3.12 16.21 2.27
C VAL A 350 3.56 15.63 3.61
N ALA A 351 3.31 16.37 4.68
CA ALA A 351 3.22 15.80 6.02
C ALA A 351 1.73 15.64 6.36
N ALA A 352 1.29 14.41 6.59
CA ALA A 352 -0.11 14.11 6.87
C ALA A 352 -0.53 14.77 8.19
N GLU A 353 -1.77 15.26 8.22
CA GLU A 353 -2.32 15.89 9.42
C GLU A 353 -2.76 14.84 10.45
N VAL A 354 -3.08 15.26 11.67
CA VAL A 354 -3.78 14.40 12.64
C VAL A 354 -5.27 14.71 12.49
N SER A 355 -6.08 13.71 12.14
CA SER A 355 -7.54 13.86 12.07
C SER A 355 -8.23 13.62 13.41
N CYS A 356 -9.53 13.91 13.45
CA CYS A 356 -10.44 13.54 14.53
C CYS A 356 -10.68 12.03 14.67
N ASP A 357 -10.08 11.19 13.83
CA ASP A 357 -10.12 9.73 13.91
C ASP A 357 -8.75 9.13 14.26
N SER A 358 -7.70 9.97 14.25
CA SER A 358 -6.35 9.53 14.59
C SER A 358 -6.26 9.11 16.07
N PRO A 359 -5.43 8.12 16.45
CA PRO A 359 -5.30 7.68 17.83
C PRO A 359 -5.07 8.84 18.83
N ILE A 360 -5.57 8.70 20.07
CA ILE A 360 -5.52 9.74 21.11
C ILE A 360 -4.09 10.29 21.31
N VAL A 361 -3.08 9.42 21.18
CA VAL A 361 -1.67 9.80 21.33
C VAL A 361 -1.27 10.99 20.44
N TYR A 362 -1.87 11.12 19.25
CA TYR A 362 -1.61 12.20 18.30
C TYR A 362 -2.38 13.48 18.59
N ARG A 363 -3.42 13.41 19.44
CA ARG A 363 -4.26 14.56 19.77
C ARG A 363 -3.81 15.24 21.06
N ASN A 364 -2.96 14.56 21.84
CA ASN A 364 -2.40 15.06 23.07
C ASN A 364 -1.75 16.43 22.87
N ILE A 365 -1.80 17.25 23.92
CA ILE A 365 -1.14 18.54 23.91
C ILE A 365 0.36 18.29 23.89
N ILE A 366 1.06 18.81 22.88
CA ILE A 366 2.51 18.70 22.80
C ILE A 366 3.18 19.97 23.36
N PRO A 367 4.37 19.86 23.96
CA PRO A 367 5.20 21.02 24.28
C PRO A 367 5.50 21.87 23.04
N ARG A 368 5.71 23.18 23.23
CA ARG A 368 6.08 24.09 22.13
C ARG A 368 7.39 23.67 21.43
N SER A 369 8.35 23.14 22.19
CA SER A 369 9.62 22.59 21.70
C SER A 369 9.42 21.41 20.74
N ASP A 370 8.36 20.63 20.93
CA ASP A 370 8.04 19.49 20.07
C ASP A 370 7.48 19.98 18.74
N GLY A 371 6.62 21.00 18.78
CA GLY A 371 6.19 21.74 17.59
C GLY A 371 7.37 22.34 16.82
N ASP A 372 8.34 22.93 17.52
CA ASP A 372 9.57 23.46 16.90
C ASP A 372 10.38 22.34 16.22
N THR A 373 10.46 21.17 16.86
CA THR A 373 11.17 19.99 16.34
C THR A 373 10.52 19.49 15.05
N ILE A 374 9.19 19.34 15.04
CA ILE A 374 8.42 18.93 13.85
C ILE A 374 8.59 19.96 12.72
N GLY A 375 8.46 21.26 13.04
CA GLY A 375 8.63 22.33 12.04
C GLY A 375 10.02 22.36 11.42
N LYS A 376 11.08 22.16 12.21
CA LYS A 376 12.46 22.03 11.72
C LYS A 376 12.63 20.80 10.83
N ALA A 377 12.02 19.66 11.19
CA ALA A 377 12.09 18.44 10.39
C ALA A 377 11.42 18.62 9.02
N HIS A 378 10.22 19.20 8.97
CA HIS A 378 9.53 19.52 7.71
C HIS A 378 10.37 20.45 6.82
N MET A 379 10.95 21.51 7.40
CA MET A 379 11.81 22.42 6.66
C MET A 379 13.05 21.71 6.13
N LYS A 380 13.70 20.86 6.93
CA LYS A 380 14.88 20.11 6.52
C LYS A 380 14.58 19.17 5.35
N LEU A 381 13.46 18.44 5.38
CA LEU A 381 13.00 17.60 4.27
C LEU A 381 12.81 18.39 2.98
N ALA A 382 12.14 19.55 3.07
CA ALA A 382 11.87 20.39 1.92
C ALA A 382 13.16 21.01 1.36
N LEU A 383 14.04 21.53 2.22
CA LEU A 383 15.30 22.14 1.80
C LEU A 383 16.23 21.16 1.09
N SER A 384 16.20 19.87 1.46
CA SER A 384 16.95 18.85 0.72
C SER A 384 16.54 18.74 -0.75
N LEU A 385 15.34 19.19 -1.14
CA LEU A 385 14.87 19.18 -2.54
C LEU A 385 15.29 20.41 -3.35
N LYS A 386 15.88 21.44 -2.71
CA LYS A 386 16.34 22.66 -3.37
C LYS A 386 17.26 22.40 -4.58
N PRO A 387 18.24 21.46 -4.54
CA PRO A 387 19.08 21.17 -5.70
C PRO A 387 18.29 20.75 -6.95
N LEU A 388 17.17 20.03 -6.77
CA LEU A 388 16.30 19.67 -7.91
C LEU A 388 15.59 20.90 -8.48
N ALA A 389 15.18 21.84 -7.63
CA ALA A 389 14.56 23.09 -8.04
C ALA A 389 15.52 24.02 -8.78
N ASP A 390 16.78 24.09 -8.30
CA ASP A 390 17.86 24.83 -8.95
C ASP A 390 18.17 24.23 -10.35
N ASN A 391 17.99 22.91 -10.53
CA ASN A 391 18.06 22.22 -11.82
C ASN A 391 16.77 22.33 -12.68
N GLY A 392 15.89 23.27 -12.38
CA GLY A 392 14.76 23.60 -13.24
C GLY A 392 13.49 22.79 -12.97
N LEU A 393 13.29 22.22 -11.77
CA LEU A 393 12.06 21.51 -11.39
C LEU A 393 10.79 22.21 -11.89
N ALA A 394 9.84 21.52 -12.53
CA ALA A 394 8.68 22.14 -13.15
C ALA A 394 7.85 22.94 -12.14
N SER A 395 7.52 22.28 -11.02
CA SER A 395 6.73 22.82 -9.91
C SER A 395 7.09 22.10 -8.61
N PHE A 396 7.00 22.81 -7.49
CA PHE A 396 7.09 22.24 -6.15
C PHE A 396 5.91 22.74 -5.31
N TYR A 397 5.24 21.82 -4.61
CA TYR A 397 4.14 22.14 -3.71
C TYR A 397 4.39 21.56 -2.32
N ALA A 398 4.02 22.30 -1.28
CA ALA A 398 4.12 21.87 0.11
C ALA A 398 2.73 21.80 0.75
N HIS A 399 2.41 20.66 1.36
CA HIS A 399 1.23 20.50 2.20
C HIS A 399 1.67 20.08 3.59
N LEU A 400 1.79 21.04 4.50
CA LEU A 400 2.35 20.83 5.82
C LEU A 400 1.36 21.31 6.89
N PRO A 401 1.12 20.53 7.97
CA PRO A 401 0.31 20.98 9.07
C PRO A 401 1.03 22.11 9.80
N TYR A 402 0.29 22.91 10.57
CA TYR A 402 0.88 23.88 11.49
C TYR A 402 1.45 23.12 12.70
N PRO A 403 2.78 23.01 12.89
CA PRO A 403 3.36 22.11 13.90
C PRO A 403 2.91 22.41 15.33
N TRP A 404 2.57 23.67 15.62
CA TRP A 404 2.11 24.12 16.93
C TRP A 404 0.58 24.09 17.10
N GLU A 405 -0.16 23.53 16.15
CA GLU A 405 -1.62 23.34 16.27
C GLU A 405 -1.97 22.51 17.51
N PHE A 406 -1.09 21.55 17.85
CA PHE A 406 -1.28 20.64 18.97
C PHE A 406 -0.75 21.16 20.31
N THR A 407 -0.12 22.35 20.36
CA THR A 407 0.39 22.91 21.64
C THR A 407 -0.70 23.57 22.48
N VAL A 408 -1.91 23.68 21.94
CA VAL A 408 -3.08 24.21 22.63
C VAL A 408 -4.16 23.12 22.74
N GLY A 409 -4.99 23.20 23.77
CA GLY A 409 -6.06 22.25 24.01
C GLY A 409 -7.11 22.22 22.88
N PRO A 410 -7.84 21.10 22.70
CA PRO A 410 -8.76 20.89 21.57
C PRO A 410 -9.81 21.99 21.37
N GLN A 411 -10.40 22.49 22.46
CA GLN A 411 -11.41 23.56 22.41
C GLN A 411 -10.84 24.86 21.80
N THR A 412 -9.58 25.18 22.10
CA THR A 412 -8.90 26.35 21.53
C THR A 412 -8.59 26.16 20.05
N ARG A 413 -8.42 24.93 19.57
CA ARG A 413 -8.17 24.64 18.15
C ARG A 413 -9.39 24.96 17.30
N ILE A 414 -10.57 24.51 17.74
CA ILE A 414 -11.85 24.76 17.04
C ILE A 414 -12.10 26.26 16.92
N ALA A 415 -11.95 27.00 18.02
CA ALA A 415 -12.11 28.45 18.05
C ALA A 415 -11.10 29.22 17.16
N ARG A 416 -9.99 28.58 16.76
CA ARG A 416 -8.91 29.18 15.96
C ARG A 416 -8.80 28.62 14.54
N SER A 417 -9.80 27.90 14.04
CA SER A 417 -9.72 27.23 12.73
C SER A 417 -9.36 28.16 11.56
N SER A 418 -9.80 29.43 11.57
CA SER A 418 -9.38 30.42 10.56
C SER A 418 -7.90 30.81 10.69
N ARG A 419 -7.44 31.07 11.92
CA ARG A 419 -6.04 31.41 12.19
C ARG A 419 -5.09 30.25 11.90
N VAL A 420 -5.49 29.03 12.20
CA VAL A 420 -4.69 27.82 11.87
C VAL A 420 -4.57 27.67 10.36
N ARG A 421 -5.65 27.87 9.59
CA ARG A 421 -5.60 27.86 8.12
C ARG A 421 -4.64 28.91 7.55
N GLU A 422 -4.66 30.11 8.12
CA GLU A 422 -3.72 31.18 7.75
C GLU A 422 -2.27 30.77 8.00
N LEU A 423 -1.97 30.27 9.20
CA LEU A 423 -0.62 29.82 9.57
C LEU A 423 -0.15 28.62 8.73
N LYS A 424 -1.05 27.71 8.35
CA LYS A 424 -0.75 26.62 7.39
C LYS A 424 -0.37 27.20 6.02
N ARG A 425 -1.12 28.19 5.53
CA ARG A 425 -0.79 28.89 4.28
C ARG A 425 0.58 29.58 4.37
N GLU A 426 0.86 30.31 5.44
CA GLU A 426 2.16 30.96 5.65
C GLU A 426 3.33 29.95 5.64
N ILE A 427 3.18 28.80 6.31
CA ILE A 427 4.21 27.76 6.30
C ILE A 427 4.39 27.19 4.90
N LYS A 428 3.30 26.87 4.20
CA LYS A 428 3.32 26.41 2.82
C LYS A 428 4.10 27.40 1.94
N GLU A 429 3.68 28.67 1.90
CA GLU A 429 4.30 29.69 1.05
C GLU A 429 5.78 29.85 1.37
N ARG A 430 6.13 29.90 2.66
CA ARG A 430 7.51 30.01 3.11
C ARG A 430 8.35 28.84 2.60
N VAL A 431 7.89 27.61 2.78
CA VAL A 431 8.61 26.40 2.34
C VAL A 431 8.75 26.35 0.82
N GLU A 432 7.69 26.66 0.07
CA GLU A 432 7.74 26.71 -1.38
C GLU A 432 8.69 27.79 -1.90
N ARG A 433 8.69 28.98 -1.30
CA ARG A 433 9.67 30.05 -1.61
C ARG A 433 11.10 29.63 -1.30
N TYR A 434 11.34 28.93 -0.20
CA TYR A 434 12.69 28.43 0.13
C TYR A 434 13.21 27.43 -0.91
N VAL A 435 12.35 26.53 -1.39
CA VAL A 435 12.74 25.51 -2.38
C VAL A 435 12.87 26.11 -3.79
N LEU A 436 11.88 26.88 -4.25
CA LEU A 436 11.82 27.41 -5.61
C LEU A 436 12.61 28.72 -5.81
N GLY A 437 12.93 29.42 -4.73
CA GLY A 437 13.54 30.75 -4.79
C GLY A 437 12.69 31.73 -5.60
N ASN A 438 13.34 32.46 -6.52
CA ASN A 438 12.69 33.46 -7.38
C ASN A 438 11.62 32.87 -8.33
N ARG A 439 11.61 31.55 -8.53
CA ARG A 439 10.63 30.88 -9.41
C ARG A 439 9.26 30.72 -8.75
N TYR A 440 9.15 30.91 -7.43
CA TYR A 440 7.89 30.80 -6.71
C TYR A 440 6.81 31.72 -7.28
N GLU A 441 7.11 33.00 -7.47
CA GLU A 441 6.12 33.96 -8.00
C GLU A 441 5.70 33.58 -9.44
N GLY A 442 6.63 33.06 -10.25
CA GLY A 442 6.35 32.57 -11.59
C GLY A 442 5.44 31.32 -11.64
N LEU A 443 5.42 30.51 -10.57
CA LEU A 443 4.52 29.36 -10.46
C LEU A 443 3.06 29.80 -10.46
N TYR A 444 2.75 30.90 -9.76
CA TYR A 444 1.39 31.39 -9.55
C TYR A 444 1.01 32.57 -10.47
N ALA A 445 1.97 33.26 -11.08
CA ALA A 445 1.74 34.43 -11.94
C ALA A 445 0.77 34.17 -13.13
N ASN A 446 0.72 32.94 -13.64
CA ASN A 446 -0.14 32.57 -14.77
C ASN A 446 -1.52 32.03 -14.36
N GLY A 447 -1.90 32.16 -13.08
CA GLY A 447 -3.14 31.56 -12.56
C GLY A 447 -3.15 30.04 -12.63
N ARG A 448 -1.97 29.39 -12.63
CA ARG A 448 -1.89 27.92 -12.56
C ARG A 448 -2.45 27.47 -11.24
N GLU A 449 -3.50 26.66 -11.30
CA GLU A 449 -4.05 26.03 -10.12
C GLU A 449 -3.10 24.96 -9.59
N GLU A 450 -3.00 24.88 -8.27
CA GLU A 450 -2.30 23.77 -7.63
C GLU A 450 -3.07 22.47 -7.95
N PRO A 451 -2.38 21.40 -8.38
CA PRO A 451 -3.02 20.11 -8.62
C PRO A 451 -3.78 19.62 -7.39
N HIS A 452 -4.90 18.92 -7.56
CA HIS A 452 -5.67 18.42 -6.42
C HIS A 452 -4.84 17.51 -5.51
N LEU A 453 -5.16 17.47 -4.22
CA LEU A 453 -4.56 16.50 -3.29
C LEU A 453 -4.96 15.09 -3.70
N SER A 454 -3.99 14.18 -3.71
CA SER A 454 -4.26 12.77 -3.98
C SER A 454 -5.19 12.20 -2.91
N PHE A 455 -5.96 11.17 -3.26
CA PHE A 455 -7.00 10.61 -2.40
C PHE A 455 -6.47 9.80 -1.21
N TRP A 456 -5.16 9.76 -0.95
CA TRP A 456 -4.59 8.99 0.15
C TRP A 456 -4.97 9.56 1.52
N HIS A 457 -5.23 10.87 1.63
CA HIS A 457 -5.55 11.51 2.91
C HIS A 457 -6.80 10.92 3.57
N TRP A 458 -7.78 10.46 2.78
CA TRP A 458 -8.95 9.75 3.28
C TRP A 458 -8.69 8.32 3.73
N SER A 459 -7.64 7.69 3.17
CA SER A 459 -7.27 6.31 3.48
C SER A 459 -6.65 6.17 4.86
N TYR A 460 -5.93 7.19 5.34
CA TYR A 460 -5.39 7.20 6.70
C TYR A 460 -6.46 7.21 7.79
N TYR A 461 -7.61 7.84 7.56
CA TYR A 461 -8.50 8.19 8.67
C TYR A 461 -9.71 7.29 8.83
N GLY A 462 -10.19 6.63 7.78
CA GLY A 462 -11.46 5.92 7.89
C GLY A 462 -11.39 4.40 7.92
N MET A 463 -10.23 3.78 8.14
CA MET A 463 -10.09 2.31 8.25
C MET A 463 -10.38 1.74 9.65
N GLN A 464 -11.15 2.44 10.48
CA GLN A 464 -11.67 1.89 11.73
C GLN A 464 -13.15 1.50 11.59
#